data_AF-A0A946X1U2-F1
#
_entry.id   AF-A0A946X1U2-F1
#
_cell.length_a   1.000
_cell.length_b   1.000
_cell.length_c   1.000
_cell.angle_alpha   90.00
_cell.angle_beta   90.00
_cell.angle_gamma   90.00
#
_symmetry.space_group_name_H-M   'P 1'
#
loop_
_entity.id
_entity.type
_entity.pdbx_description
1 polymer ?
#
loop_
_entity_poly.entity_id
_entity_poly.type
_entity_poly.pdbx_seq_one_letter_code
_entity_poly.pdbx_strand_id
1 'polypeptide(L)'
;MRSVADLMPDIAPQLVVGDMDSLGDVDRDGWEQRGTRFDDTWDGQTAKDYTDGQLALYAALNEGPQRIDIHGALPRRDAYDHDHFLGNLSLISEARERLGDAPDDAVRIAEPLETIALCRHRLTLRRVGVGLNRVSLVACGGSSRVARSEGLRWDLAGLEVCAAPANALRNEFTVDATTVTIEMARGSAPVYVFHNRYDQDAHA
;
A
#
# COMPACT_ATOMS: atom_id res chain seq x y z
N MET A 1 -6.96 16.58 -10.38
CA MET A 1 -6.52 15.98 -9.10
C MET A 1 -7.28 16.68 -8.00
N ARG A 2 -8.02 15.97 -7.14
CA ARG A 2 -8.54 16.58 -5.90
C ARG A 2 -7.36 16.66 -4.94
N SER A 3 -7.11 17.84 -4.39
CA SER A 3 -6.03 18.05 -3.41
C SER A 3 -6.33 17.27 -2.11
N VAL A 4 -5.32 17.08 -1.25
CA VAL A 4 -5.54 16.54 0.10
C VAL A 4 -6.58 17.37 0.86
N ALA A 5 -6.59 18.70 0.64
CA ALA A 5 -7.59 19.60 1.20
C ALA A 5 -9.02 19.30 0.70
N ASP A 6 -9.19 18.85 -0.55
CA ASP A 6 -10.49 18.48 -1.11
C ASP A 6 -10.98 17.10 -0.64
N LEU A 7 -10.05 16.20 -0.32
CA LEU A 7 -10.36 14.82 0.09
C LEU A 7 -10.61 14.71 1.60
N MET A 8 -9.96 15.56 2.39
CA MET A 8 -10.02 15.53 3.85
C MET A 8 -10.05 16.95 4.41
N PRO A 9 -11.14 17.72 4.21
CA PRO A 9 -11.22 19.14 4.59
C PRO A 9 -11.02 19.40 6.10
N ASP A 10 -11.27 18.37 6.92
CA ASP A 10 -11.13 18.43 8.38
C ASP A 10 -9.79 17.86 8.89
N ILE A 11 -8.87 17.48 7.99
CA ILE A 11 -7.57 16.91 8.35
C ILE A 11 -6.47 17.88 7.91
N ALA A 12 -5.83 18.49 8.90
CA ALA A 12 -4.55 19.18 8.69
C ALA A 12 -3.41 18.16 8.85
N PRO A 13 -2.45 18.09 7.91
CA PRO A 13 -1.27 17.25 8.09
C PRO A 13 -0.46 17.74 9.30
N GLN A 14 0.17 16.84 10.04
CA GLN A 14 1.08 17.21 11.13
C GLN A 14 2.46 17.64 10.61
N LEU A 15 2.83 17.12 9.43
CA LEU A 15 4.06 17.40 8.73
C LEU A 15 3.80 17.36 7.23
N VAL A 16 4.32 18.35 6.51
CA VAL A 16 4.48 18.35 5.06
C VAL A 16 5.98 18.33 4.77
N VAL A 17 6.42 17.41 3.92
CA VAL A 17 7.82 17.23 3.53
C VAL A 17 7.88 16.99 2.02
N GLY A 18 8.85 17.61 1.36
CA GLY A 18 9.04 17.54 -0.08
C GLY A 18 9.71 18.80 -0.59
N ASP A 19 9.84 18.94 -1.90
CA ASP A 19 10.35 20.16 -2.54
C ASP A 19 9.31 21.27 -2.70
N MET A 20 8.08 21.02 -2.24
CA MET A 20 6.95 21.96 -2.15
C MET A 20 6.41 22.49 -3.50
N ASP A 21 6.99 22.08 -4.63
CA ASP A 21 6.64 22.59 -5.95
C ASP A 21 5.22 22.19 -6.41
N SER A 22 4.72 21.09 -5.84
CA SER A 22 3.47 20.43 -6.20
C SER A 22 2.30 20.83 -5.29
N LEU A 23 2.51 21.73 -4.33
CA LEU A 23 1.47 22.18 -3.39
C LEU A 23 0.40 23.07 -4.04
N GLY A 24 0.69 23.70 -5.18
CA GLY A 24 -0.28 24.55 -5.90
C GLY A 24 -0.90 25.63 -4.99
N ASP A 25 -2.23 25.70 -4.95
CA ASP A 25 -3.00 26.70 -4.19
C ASP A 25 -3.32 26.26 -2.73
N VAL A 26 -2.55 25.35 -2.14
CA VAL A 26 -2.76 24.94 -0.74
C VAL A 26 -2.59 26.16 0.18
N ASP A 27 -3.56 26.35 1.09
CA ASP A 27 -3.54 27.36 2.15
C ASP A 27 -2.51 27.01 3.23
N ARG A 28 -1.22 27.24 2.90
CA ARG A 28 -0.08 26.98 3.78
C ARG A 28 -0.23 27.73 5.10
N ASP A 29 -0.56 29.02 5.06
CA ASP A 29 -0.76 29.84 6.26
C ASP A 29 -1.86 29.27 7.16
N GLY A 30 -2.98 28.83 6.57
CA GLY A 30 -4.06 28.17 7.29
C GLY A 30 -3.65 26.83 7.89
N TRP A 31 -2.76 26.07 7.24
CA TRP A 31 -2.23 24.81 7.78
C TRP A 31 -1.24 25.06 8.93
N GLU A 32 -0.33 26.01 8.78
CA GLU A 32 0.62 26.40 9.84
C GLU A 32 -0.13 26.92 11.08
N GLN A 33 -1.19 27.72 10.91
CA GLN A 33 -2.05 28.18 12.01
C GLN A 33 -2.76 27.02 12.74
N ARG A 34 -2.99 25.90 12.05
CA ARG A 34 -3.54 24.66 12.63
C ARG A 34 -2.48 23.73 13.20
N GLY A 35 -1.20 24.14 13.19
CA GLY A 35 -0.08 23.39 13.77
C GLY A 35 0.62 22.44 12.81
N THR A 36 0.36 22.51 11.50
CA THR A 36 1.13 21.79 10.49
C THR A 36 2.57 22.29 10.48
N ARG A 37 3.53 21.35 10.54
CA ARG A 37 4.95 21.64 10.32
C ARG A 37 5.28 21.49 8.83
N PHE A 38 6.15 22.35 8.31
CA PHE A 38 6.72 22.19 6.97
C PHE A 38 8.22 21.93 7.10
N ASP A 39 8.70 20.86 6.48
CA ASP A 39 10.14 20.61 6.31
C ASP A 39 10.59 21.18 4.97
N ASP A 40 10.89 22.47 4.96
CA ASP A 40 11.37 23.20 3.78
C ASP A 40 12.85 22.92 3.45
N THR A 41 13.51 21.99 4.16
CA THR A 41 14.93 21.65 3.90
C THR A 41 15.16 21.23 2.45
N TRP A 42 14.13 20.71 1.79
CA TRP A 42 14.17 20.18 0.44
C TRP A 42 13.63 21.12 -0.64
N ASP A 43 13.20 22.34 -0.27
CA ASP A 43 12.64 23.33 -1.19
C ASP A 43 13.62 23.64 -2.34
N GLY A 44 13.12 23.52 -3.58
CA GLY A 44 13.90 23.71 -4.81
C GLY A 44 15.01 22.67 -5.07
N GLN A 45 15.14 21.63 -4.25
CA GLN A 45 16.16 20.59 -4.41
C GLN A 45 15.67 19.41 -5.26
N THR A 46 15.58 19.63 -6.56
CA THR A 46 15.14 18.61 -7.56
C THR A 46 16.15 17.47 -7.76
N ALA A 47 17.42 17.67 -7.36
CA ALA A 47 18.50 16.69 -7.49
C ALA A 47 18.74 15.89 -6.19
N LYS A 48 17.69 15.66 -5.41
CA LYS A 48 17.75 14.80 -4.21
C LYS A 48 17.67 13.32 -4.59
N ASP A 49 18.43 12.47 -3.90
CA ASP A 49 18.40 11.00 -4.09
C ASP A 49 17.13 10.34 -3.48
N TYR A 50 16.11 11.14 -3.14
CA TYR A 50 14.91 10.72 -2.44
C TYR A 50 13.63 11.25 -3.09
N THR A 51 12.65 10.39 -3.29
CA THR A 51 11.28 10.79 -3.59
C THR A 51 10.60 11.41 -2.36
N ASP A 52 9.59 12.25 -2.55
CA ASP A 52 8.81 12.79 -1.42
C ASP A 52 8.16 11.69 -0.57
N GLY A 53 7.73 10.60 -1.21
CA GLY A 53 7.22 9.41 -0.53
C GLY A 53 8.25 8.78 0.41
N GLN A 54 9.53 8.73 0.02
CA GLN A 54 10.62 8.25 0.89
C GLN A 54 10.83 9.17 2.08
N LEU A 55 10.84 10.48 1.85
CA LEU A 55 11.01 11.48 2.92
C LEU A 55 9.87 11.38 3.94
N ALA A 56 8.62 11.31 3.46
CA ALA A 56 7.44 11.15 4.29
C ALA A 56 7.47 9.83 5.09
N LEU A 57 7.87 8.72 4.46
CA LEU A 57 8.02 7.44 5.13
C LEU A 57 9.06 7.51 6.26
N TYR A 58 10.22 8.12 6.01
CA TYR A 58 11.29 8.20 7.00
C TYR A 58 10.89 9.09 8.18
N ALA A 59 10.23 10.21 7.91
CA ALA A 59 9.65 11.04 8.96
C ALA A 59 8.64 10.25 9.80
N ALA A 60 7.72 9.51 9.17
CA ALA A 60 6.73 8.70 9.87
C ALA A 60 7.38 7.60 10.72
N LEU A 61 8.40 6.91 10.21
CA LEU A 61 9.12 5.86 10.94
C LEU A 61 9.85 6.38 12.17
N ASN A 62 10.38 7.61 12.12
CA ASN A 62 11.06 8.23 13.27
C ASN A 62 10.13 8.50 14.45
N GLU A 63 8.81 8.56 14.22
CA GLU A 63 7.79 8.69 15.26
C GLU A 63 7.46 7.34 15.95
N GLY A 64 8.13 6.24 15.56
CA GLY A 64 7.95 4.91 16.15
C GLY A 64 6.55 4.31 15.95
N PRO A 65 6.00 4.28 14.72
CA PRO A 65 4.62 3.89 14.49
C PRO A 65 4.43 2.38 14.65
N GLN A 66 3.23 1.98 15.08
CA GLN A 66 2.80 0.57 15.05
C GLN A 66 2.22 0.17 13.68
N ARG A 67 1.80 1.15 12.89
CA ARG A 67 1.16 0.98 11.58
C ARG A 67 1.47 2.16 10.67
N ILE A 68 1.67 1.90 9.38
CA ILE A 68 1.81 2.90 8.33
C ILE A 68 0.82 2.58 7.21
N ASP A 69 -0.11 3.50 6.98
CA ASP A 69 -1.02 3.45 5.84
C ASP A 69 -0.56 4.52 4.83
N ILE A 70 -0.23 4.09 3.62
CA ILE A 70 0.24 4.96 2.53
C ILE A 70 -0.95 5.21 1.59
N HIS A 71 -1.22 6.48 1.33
CA HIS A 71 -2.29 6.95 0.44
C HIS A 71 -1.70 7.71 -0.75
N GLY A 72 -2.42 7.75 -1.88
CA GLY A 72 -1.96 8.37 -3.11
C GLY A 72 -0.85 7.60 -3.82
N ALA A 73 -0.66 6.32 -3.46
CA ALA A 73 0.49 5.52 -3.90
C ALA A 73 0.21 4.60 -5.10
N LEU A 74 -1.06 4.52 -5.55
CA LEU A 74 -1.46 3.80 -6.77
C LEU A 74 -1.16 4.62 -8.03
N PRO A 75 -0.96 3.98 -9.20
CA PRO A 75 -0.78 4.70 -10.45
C PRO A 75 -2.04 5.49 -10.80
N ARG A 76 -1.88 6.75 -11.20
CA ARG A 76 -2.99 7.57 -11.68
C ARG A 76 -3.48 7.04 -13.03
N ARG A 77 -4.79 7.10 -13.25
CA ARG A 77 -5.40 6.59 -14.50
C ARG A 77 -5.08 7.43 -15.73
N ASP A 78 -4.83 8.71 -15.52
CA ASP A 78 -4.64 9.75 -16.54
C ASP A 78 -3.17 10.19 -16.67
N ALA A 79 -2.24 9.52 -16.00
CA ALA A 79 -0.81 9.80 -16.07
C ALA A 79 0.02 8.51 -16.14
N TYR A 80 1.28 8.64 -16.56
CA TYR A 80 2.21 7.53 -16.78
C TYR A 80 3.05 7.25 -15.51
N ASP A 81 2.43 7.02 -14.35
CA ASP A 81 3.14 6.88 -13.06
C ASP A 81 3.36 5.41 -12.63
N HIS A 82 3.55 4.50 -13.58
CA HIS A 82 3.78 3.10 -13.25
C HIS A 82 5.14 2.88 -12.58
N ASP A 83 6.14 3.67 -12.96
CA ASP A 83 7.45 3.73 -12.30
C ASP A 83 7.33 4.17 -10.85
N HIS A 84 6.59 5.24 -10.57
CA HIS A 84 6.33 5.72 -9.21
C HIS A 84 5.58 4.67 -8.39
N PHE A 85 4.55 4.04 -8.95
CA PHE A 85 3.87 2.93 -8.30
C PHE A 85 4.81 1.78 -7.93
N LEU A 86 5.69 1.37 -8.85
CA LEU A 86 6.69 0.33 -8.57
C LEU A 86 7.66 0.77 -7.46
N GLY A 87 8.07 2.04 -7.44
CA GLY A 87 8.85 2.62 -6.34
C GLY A 87 8.10 2.59 -5.00
N ASN A 88 6.81 2.90 -4.99
CA ASN A 88 5.96 2.84 -3.79
C ASN A 88 5.83 1.43 -3.23
N LEU A 89 5.86 0.39 -4.07
CA LEU A 89 5.92 -0.99 -3.59
C LEU A 89 7.22 -1.27 -2.81
N SER A 90 8.36 -0.68 -3.23
CA SER A 90 9.61 -0.77 -2.48
C SER A 90 9.53 -0.08 -1.11
N LEU A 91 8.74 1.01 -0.99
CA LEU A 91 8.50 1.68 0.31
C LEU A 91 7.80 0.77 1.31
N ILE A 92 6.82 -0.01 0.87
CA ILE A 92 6.18 -1.02 1.73
C ILE A 92 7.23 -1.99 2.26
N SER A 93 8.09 -2.52 1.38
CA SER A 93 9.12 -3.50 1.75
C SER A 93 10.12 -2.93 2.75
N GLU A 94 10.63 -1.73 2.51
CA GLU A 94 11.56 -1.05 3.40
C GLU A 94 10.93 -0.76 4.77
N ALA A 95 9.71 -0.23 4.78
CA ALA A 95 8.99 0.05 6.01
C ALA A 95 8.71 -1.24 6.81
N ARG A 96 8.36 -2.34 6.13
CA ARG A 96 8.16 -3.64 6.78
C ARG A 96 9.44 -4.19 7.40
N GLU A 97 10.58 -4.00 6.76
CA GLU A 97 11.89 -4.38 7.30
C GLU A 97 12.21 -3.58 8.57
N ARG A 98 12.04 -2.26 8.53
CA ARG A 98 12.33 -1.36 9.66
C ARG A 98 11.40 -1.55 10.87
N LEU A 99 10.17 -2.00 10.65
CA LEU A 99 9.19 -2.31 11.71
C LEU A 99 9.33 -3.74 12.29
N GLY A 100 10.36 -4.50 11.89
CA GLY A 100 10.73 -5.77 12.53
C GLY A 100 9.59 -6.78 12.62
N ASP A 101 9.26 -7.22 13.83
CA ASP A 101 8.28 -8.27 14.13
C ASP A 101 6.82 -7.80 14.09
N ALA A 102 6.54 -6.58 13.63
CA ALA A 102 5.17 -6.12 13.46
C ALA A 102 4.36 -7.07 12.53
N PRO A 103 3.03 -7.10 12.63
CA PRO A 103 2.17 -7.88 11.73
C PRO A 103 2.40 -7.55 10.25
N ASP A 104 2.12 -8.50 9.35
CA ASP A 104 2.31 -8.28 7.90
C ASP A 104 1.37 -7.21 7.32
N ASP A 105 0.26 -6.87 7.99
CA ASP A 105 -0.64 -5.77 7.62
C ASP A 105 -0.28 -4.42 8.27
N ALA A 106 0.84 -4.35 9.00
CA ALA A 106 1.29 -3.12 9.66
C ALA A 106 1.74 -2.04 8.68
N VAL A 107 2.13 -2.40 7.45
CA VAL A 107 2.37 -1.42 6.38
C VAL A 107 1.58 -1.81 5.15
N ARG A 108 0.85 -0.85 4.60
CA ARG A 108 0.06 -1.07 3.39
C ARG A 108 -0.12 0.21 2.59
N ILE A 109 -0.33 0.05 1.28
CA ILE A 109 -1.07 1.05 0.50
C ILE A 109 -2.55 0.84 0.80
N ALA A 110 -3.23 1.87 1.26
CA ALA A 110 -4.61 1.79 1.77
C ALA A 110 -5.53 2.72 0.98
N GLU A 111 -6.09 2.24 -0.13
CA GLU A 111 -7.03 3.01 -0.94
C GLU A 111 -8.48 2.53 -0.73
N PRO A 112 -9.49 3.35 -1.09
CA PRO A 112 -10.90 2.98 -0.93
C PRO A 112 -11.24 1.64 -1.58
N LEU A 113 -10.73 1.39 -2.79
CA LEU A 113 -11.04 0.19 -3.58
C LEU A 113 -9.91 -0.83 -3.65
N GLU A 114 -8.76 -0.54 -3.06
CA GLU A 114 -7.60 -1.43 -3.14
C GLU A 114 -6.73 -1.33 -1.88
N THR A 115 -6.19 -2.47 -1.46
CA THR A 115 -5.17 -2.51 -0.43
C THR A 115 -4.04 -3.41 -0.88
N ILE A 116 -2.80 -2.94 -0.69
CA ILE A 116 -1.60 -3.69 -1.04
C ILE A 116 -0.75 -3.81 0.21
N ALA A 117 -0.38 -5.03 0.60
CA ALA A 117 0.49 -5.30 1.73
C ALA A 117 1.57 -6.32 1.34
N LEU A 118 2.63 -6.42 2.15
CA LEU A 118 3.69 -7.40 1.96
C LEU A 118 3.51 -8.54 2.98
N CYS A 119 3.19 -9.74 2.48
CA CYS A 119 3.04 -10.94 3.30
C CYS A 119 4.37 -11.70 3.39
N ARG A 120 4.95 -11.76 4.59
CA ARG A 120 6.19 -12.51 4.90
C ARG A 120 5.88 -13.86 5.56
N HIS A 121 4.84 -13.89 6.38
CA HIS A 121 4.46 -15.03 7.20
C HIS A 121 2.97 -15.32 7.09
N ARG A 122 2.12 -14.35 7.42
CA ARG A 122 0.68 -14.56 7.45
C ARG A 122 -0.06 -13.24 7.32
N LEU A 123 -0.99 -13.19 6.38
CA LEU A 123 -1.87 -12.06 6.17
C LEU A 123 -3.33 -12.50 6.22
N THR A 124 -4.15 -11.73 6.95
CA THR A 124 -5.61 -11.91 6.98
C THR A 124 -6.30 -10.71 6.36
N LEU A 125 -7.04 -10.93 5.29
CA LEU A 125 -7.84 -9.93 4.61
C LEU A 125 -9.29 -10.05 5.06
N ARG A 126 -9.97 -8.92 5.25
CA ARG A 126 -11.42 -8.90 5.51
C ARG A 126 -12.17 -8.55 4.25
N ARG A 127 -13.27 -9.24 3.99
CA ARG A 127 -14.19 -8.88 2.90
C ARG A 127 -14.74 -7.48 3.15
N VAL A 128 -14.78 -6.65 2.12
CA VAL A 128 -15.38 -5.32 2.16
C VAL A 128 -16.53 -5.26 1.16
N GLY A 129 -17.69 -4.79 1.63
CA GLY A 129 -18.90 -4.70 0.83
C GLY A 129 -19.47 -6.07 0.41
N VAL A 130 -20.53 -6.01 -0.40
CA VAL A 130 -21.21 -7.19 -0.96
C VAL A 130 -20.72 -7.55 -2.37
N GLY A 131 -19.86 -6.72 -2.94
CA GLY A 131 -19.32 -6.90 -4.28
C GLY A 131 -18.14 -7.87 -4.35
N LEU A 132 -17.54 -7.95 -5.54
CA LEU A 132 -16.42 -8.84 -5.79
C LEU A 132 -15.18 -8.36 -5.04
N ASN A 133 -14.56 -9.27 -4.29
CA ASN A 133 -13.29 -9.03 -3.62
C ASN A 133 -12.25 -9.95 -4.26
N ARG A 134 -11.28 -9.37 -4.97
CA ARG A 134 -10.18 -10.10 -5.61
C ARG A 134 -8.92 -10.04 -4.77
N VAL A 135 -8.17 -11.14 -4.81
CA VAL A 135 -6.88 -11.31 -4.14
C VAL A 135 -5.85 -11.76 -5.17
N SER A 136 -4.76 -11.03 -5.31
CA SER A 136 -3.64 -11.41 -6.17
C SER A 136 -2.35 -11.46 -5.36
N LEU A 137 -1.51 -12.46 -5.62
CA LEU A 137 -0.17 -12.57 -5.04
C LEU A 137 0.85 -12.29 -6.14
N VAL A 138 1.79 -11.39 -5.86
CA VAL A 138 2.92 -11.08 -6.76
C VAL A 138 4.20 -11.33 -6.00
N ALA A 139 5.08 -12.17 -6.55
CA ALA A 139 6.36 -12.47 -5.91
C ALA A 139 7.22 -11.20 -5.76
N CYS A 140 7.74 -10.98 -4.56
CA CYS A 140 8.73 -9.92 -4.30
C CYS A 140 10.14 -10.54 -4.39
N GLY A 141 10.64 -10.68 -5.62
CA GLY A 141 11.96 -11.24 -5.90
C GLY A 141 11.95 -12.77 -5.99
N GLY A 142 12.47 -13.45 -4.96
CA GLY A 142 12.68 -14.90 -4.96
C GLY A 142 11.40 -15.74 -5.02
N SER A 143 11.56 -17.05 -5.14
CA SER A 143 10.44 -18.00 -5.09
C SER A 143 9.77 -18.01 -3.71
N SER A 144 8.45 -18.04 -3.69
CA SER A 144 7.64 -18.04 -2.48
C SER A 144 6.68 -19.21 -2.51
N ARG A 145 6.59 -19.99 -1.43
CA ARG A 145 5.63 -21.09 -1.33
C ARG A 145 4.53 -20.76 -0.34
N VAL A 146 3.28 -20.94 -0.75
CA VAL A 146 2.13 -20.81 0.16
C VAL A 146 2.01 -22.09 0.96
N ALA A 147 2.04 -21.99 2.29
CA ALA A 147 1.81 -23.13 3.17
C ALA A 147 0.33 -23.46 3.27
N ARG A 148 -0.51 -22.43 3.40
CA ARG A 148 -1.95 -22.57 3.60
C ARG A 148 -2.69 -21.37 3.04
N SER A 149 -3.89 -21.62 2.52
CA SER A 149 -4.84 -20.56 2.19
C SER A 149 -6.26 -20.94 2.59
N GLU A 150 -7.05 -19.96 3.01
CA GLU A 150 -8.44 -20.15 3.43
C GLU A 150 -9.31 -19.00 2.94
N GLY A 151 -10.59 -19.30 2.66
CA GLY A 151 -11.57 -18.31 2.21
C GLY A 151 -11.42 -17.89 0.74
N LEU A 152 -10.44 -18.44 0.02
CA LEU A 152 -10.22 -18.21 -1.41
C LEU A 152 -10.98 -19.23 -2.27
N ARG A 153 -11.43 -18.79 -3.44
CA ARG A 153 -12.11 -19.62 -4.44
C ARG A 153 -11.22 -20.72 -4.98
N TRP A 154 -9.96 -20.40 -5.23
CA TRP A 154 -8.94 -21.37 -5.60
C TRP A 154 -7.95 -21.51 -4.44
N ASP A 155 -7.82 -22.72 -3.90
CA ASP A 155 -6.83 -22.98 -2.86
C ASP A 155 -5.42 -22.82 -3.43
N LEU A 156 -4.59 -22.10 -2.69
CA LEU A 156 -3.19 -21.83 -3.01
C LEU A 156 -2.23 -22.70 -2.21
N ALA A 157 -2.69 -23.58 -1.31
CA ALA A 157 -1.81 -24.42 -0.50
C ALA A 157 -0.84 -25.24 -1.39
N GLY A 158 0.47 -25.12 -1.11
CA GLY A 158 1.53 -25.76 -1.87
C GLY A 158 1.96 -25.01 -3.15
N LEU A 159 1.21 -24.00 -3.58
CA LEU A 159 1.56 -23.20 -4.76
C LEU A 159 2.89 -22.48 -4.55
N GLU A 160 3.73 -22.54 -5.58
CA GLU A 160 4.91 -21.69 -5.70
C GLU A 160 4.52 -20.44 -6.48
N VAL A 161 4.54 -19.28 -5.81
CA VAL A 161 4.27 -17.98 -6.43
C VAL A 161 5.55 -17.52 -7.13
N CYS A 162 5.46 -17.34 -8.44
CA CYS A 162 6.60 -16.99 -9.29
C CYS A 162 6.48 -15.55 -9.80
N ALA A 163 7.62 -14.87 -9.96
CA ALA A 163 7.68 -13.60 -10.68
C ALA A 163 7.41 -13.80 -12.18
N ALA A 164 7.91 -14.91 -12.73
CA ALA A 164 7.65 -15.35 -14.09
C ALA A 164 7.53 -16.89 -14.12
N PRO A 165 6.37 -17.46 -14.50
CA PRO A 165 5.14 -16.78 -14.91
C PRO A 165 4.37 -16.18 -13.72
N ALA A 166 3.61 -15.11 -13.95
CA ALA A 166 2.67 -14.57 -12.96
C ALA A 166 1.47 -15.53 -12.80
N ASN A 167 1.53 -16.39 -11.79
CA ASN A 167 0.65 -17.56 -11.66
C ASN A 167 -0.35 -17.51 -10.50
N ALA A 168 -0.40 -16.42 -9.74
CA ALA A 168 -1.26 -16.27 -8.55
C ALA A 168 -2.11 -14.99 -8.58
N LEU A 169 -2.55 -14.57 -9.78
CA LEU A 169 -3.34 -13.36 -9.96
C LEU A 169 -4.85 -13.63 -9.97
N ARG A 170 -5.64 -12.65 -9.50
CA ARG A 170 -7.10 -12.60 -9.62
C ARG A 170 -7.83 -13.78 -8.98
N ASN A 171 -7.36 -14.26 -7.83
CA ASN A 171 -8.16 -15.11 -6.95
C ASN A 171 -9.31 -14.28 -6.33
N GLU A 172 -10.27 -14.92 -5.69
CA GLU A 172 -11.49 -14.29 -5.21
C GLU A 172 -11.86 -14.87 -3.85
N PHE A 173 -12.50 -14.09 -3.00
CA PHE A 173 -13.13 -14.64 -1.80
C PHE A 173 -14.26 -15.62 -2.21
N THR A 174 -14.40 -16.75 -1.53
CA THR A 174 -15.59 -17.61 -1.67
C THR A 174 -16.84 -16.87 -1.20
N VAL A 175 -18.02 -17.27 -1.69
CA VAL A 175 -19.30 -16.58 -1.43
C VAL A 175 -19.56 -16.36 0.07
N ASP A 176 -19.23 -17.34 0.91
CA ASP A 176 -19.48 -17.31 2.36
C ASP A 176 -18.29 -16.78 3.18
N ALA A 177 -17.12 -16.57 2.56
CA ALA A 177 -15.94 -16.11 3.28
C ALA A 177 -16.07 -14.63 3.67
N THR A 178 -16.04 -14.36 4.98
CA THR A 178 -15.88 -13.01 5.53
C THR A 178 -14.40 -12.60 5.63
N THR A 179 -13.50 -13.57 5.63
CA THR A 179 -12.05 -13.37 5.65
C THR A 179 -11.34 -14.30 4.69
N VAL A 180 -10.17 -13.86 4.23
CA VAL A 180 -9.18 -14.68 3.55
C VAL A 180 -7.93 -14.70 4.40
N THR A 181 -7.33 -15.88 4.59
CA THR A 181 -6.02 -16.02 5.23
C THR A 181 -5.04 -16.62 4.24
N ILE A 182 -3.86 -16.03 4.13
CA ILE A 182 -2.72 -16.56 3.37
C ILE A 182 -1.56 -16.73 4.35
N GLU A 183 -0.96 -17.91 4.37
CA GLU A 183 0.22 -18.23 5.18
C GLU A 183 1.35 -18.73 4.28
N MET A 184 2.54 -18.15 4.46
CA MET A 184 3.74 -18.48 3.70
C MET A 184 4.50 -19.62 4.37
N ALA A 185 5.05 -20.53 3.58
CA ALA A 185 5.93 -21.56 4.10
C ALA A 185 7.21 -20.94 4.65
N ARG A 186 7.75 -21.52 5.73
CA ARG A 186 8.98 -21.06 6.37
C ARG A 186 10.12 -20.98 5.33
N GLY A 187 10.82 -19.84 5.31
CA GLY A 187 11.92 -19.59 4.38
C GLY A 187 11.50 -19.12 2.98
N SER A 188 10.20 -18.92 2.73
CA SER A 188 9.73 -18.29 1.50
C SER A 188 10.13 -16.82 1.42
N ALA A 189 10.40 -16.34 0.21
CA ALA A 189 10.47 -14.91 -0.05
C ALA A 189 9.09 -14.26 0.20
N PRO A 190 9.04 -12.96 0.55
CA PRO A 190 7.77 -12.27 0.71
C PRO A 190 7.00 -12.14 -0.61
N VAL A 191 5.69 -11.95 -0.50
CA VAL A 191 4.80 -11.67 -1.64
C VAL A 191 4.00 -10.40 -1.39
N TYR A 192 3.83 -9.58 -2.42
CA TYR A 192 2.82 -8.54 -2.39
C TYR A 192 1.44 -9.17 -2.53
N VAL A 193 0.53 -8.80 -1.63
CA VAL A 193 -0.86 -9.23 -1.67
C VAL A 193 -1.72 -8.02 -2.01
N PHE A 194 -2.37 -8.09 -3.17
CA PHE A 194 -3.31 -7.09 -3.66
C PHE A 194 -4.72 -7.53 -3.32
N HIS A 195 -5.49 -6.67 -2.66
CA HIS A 195 -6.90 -6.88 -2.33
C HIS A 195 -7.75 -5.80 -3.02
N ASN A 196 -8.37 -6.15 -4.15
CA ASN A 196 -9.22 -5.24 -4.93
C ASN A 196 -10.69 -5.44 -4.58
N ARG A 197 -11.44 -4.34 -4.51
CA ARG A 197 -12.86 -4.30 -4.22
C ARG A 197 -13.58 -3.71 -5.43
N TYR A 198 -14.59 -4.42 -5.92
CA TYR A 198 -15.44 -3.96 -7.00
C TYR A 198 -16.87 -3.89 -6.49
N ASP A 199 -17.52 -2.75 -6.70
CA ASP A 199 -18.96 -2.63 -6.47
C ASP A 199 -19.73 -3.51 -7.46
N GLN A 200 -20.90 -4.01 -7.03
CA GLN A 200 -21.74 -4.86 -7.87
C GLN A 200 -22.20 -4.14 -9.16
N ASP A 201 -22.30 -2.80 -9.10
CA ASP A 201 -22.82 -1.98 -10.21
C ASP A 201 -21.75 -1.59 -11.25
N ALA A 202 -20.47 -1.92 -11.02
CA ALA A 202 -19.37 -1.56 -11.92
C ALA A 202 -19.19 -2.50 -13.13
N HIS A 203 -20.06 -3.51 -13.26
CA HIS A 203 -19.99 -4.55 -14.30
C HIS A 203 -21.32 -4.80 -15.04
N ALA A 204 -22.22 -3.82 -15.06
CA ALA A 204 -23.36 -3.79 -15.98
C ALA A 204 -22.98 -3.10 -17.30
#